data_AF-A0A1F6ZES7-F1
#
_entry.id   AF-A0A1F6ZES7-F1
#
_cell.length_a   1.000
_cell.length_b   1.000
_cell.length_c   1.000
_cell.angle_alpha   90.00
_cell.angle_beta   90.00
_cell.angle_gamma   90.00
#
_symmetry.space_group_name_H-M   'P 1'
#
loop_
_entity.id
_entity.type
_entity.pdbx_description
1 polymer ?
#
loop_
_entity_poly.entity_id
_entity_poly.type
_entity_poly.pdbx_seq_one_letter_code
_entity_poly.pdbx_strand_id
1 'polypeptide(L)'
;MLNECFRCGVSGDMVNLHNAISNKGIVKICEHCASIEHFPIIKKPVENQAIPQRQVSVKDRLDRMNRASAVQEINLRELIDKNLKAKRMQNYPDLIDNFHWTIQRIRRARKITREQFSKGICEPESNVRMIEQGILPGNDYKIINKIESYMGVALRKPGTSGFPNTDVQKRYVLDNSLITERELQKKMNFDAPTTKQLKISDLREMKKKYKEENGQENKPVNSWEEEYSQDDEQFLDEQEQFEEEE
;
A
#
# COMPACT_ATOMS: atom_id res chain seq x y z
N MET A 1 50.42 -45.56 25.01
CA MET A 1 48.98 -45.21 24.98
C MET A 1 48.57 -45.15 23.51
N LEU A 2 47.56 -45.92 23.11
CA LEU A 2 47.21 -46.16 21.71
C LEU A 2 46.81 -44.85 21.00
N ASN A 3 47.71 -44.34 20.17
CA ASN A 3 47.47 -43.24 19.22
C ASN A 3 47.14 -43.84 17.85
N GLU A 4 46.23 -44.80 17.81
CA GLU A 4 45.84 -45.46 16.57
C GLU A 4 44.33 -45.35 16.40
N CYS A 5 43.89 -45.30 15.15
CA CYS A 5 42.48 -45.34 14.83
C CYS A 5 41.89 -46.70 15.26
N PHE A 6 40.81 -46.66 16.05
CA PHE A 6 40.11 -47.85 16.53
C PHE A 6 39.66 -48.80 15.41
N ARG A 7 39.45 -48.29 14.19
CA ARG A 7 38.91 -49.07 13.07
C ARG A 7 39.96 -49.51 12.06
N CYS A 8 40.82 -48.61 11.61
CA CYS A 8 41.81 -48.90 10.56
C CYS A 8 43.24 -49.11 11.09
N GLY A 9 43.49 -48.88 12.39
CA GLY A 9 44.81 -49.06 12.98
C GLY A 9 45.87 -48.04 12.53
N VAL A 10 45.49 -47.01 11.77
CA VAL A 10 46.43 -45.98 11.32
C VAL A 10 46.93 -45.17 12.52
N SER A 11 48.25 -44.98 12.59
CA SER A 11 48.91 -44.22 13.63
C SER A 11 48.64 -42.71 13.51
N GLY A 12 48.54 -42.06 14.65
CA GLY A 12 48.26 -40.62 14.79
C GLY A 12 49.37 -39.71 14.27
N ASP A 13 50.53 -40.27 13.89
CA ASP A 13 51.63 -39.53 13.27
C ASP A 13 51.35 -39.24 11.79
N MET A 14 50.52 -40.07 11.13
CA MET A 14 50.17 -39.89 9.73
C MET A 14 48.85 -39.15 9.52
N VAL A 15 47.91 -39.22 10.48
CA VAL A 15 46.55 -38.70 10.32
C VAL A 15 46.03 -38.10 11.62
N ASN A 16 45.29 -36.99 11.53
CA ASN A 16 44.61 -36.38 12.66
C ASN A 16 43.53 -37.33 13.21
N LEU A 17 43.70 -37.72 14.48
CA LEU A 17 42.74 -38.54 15.21
C LEU A 17 41.82 -37.66 16.04
N HIS A 18 40.51 -37.90 15.93
CA HIS A 18 39.48 -37.24 16.72
C HIS A 18 38.92 -38.19 17.78
N ASN A 19 38.46 -37.63 18.89
CA ASN A 19 37.73 -38.40 19.89
C ASN A 19 36.28 -38.57 19.44
N ALA A 20 35.81 -39.81 19.39
CA ALA A 20 34.44 -40.15 19.04
C ALA A 20 33.80 -41.08 20.08
N ILE A 21 32.47 -41.07 20.15
CA ILE A 21 31.71 -41.92 21.08
C ILE A 21 31.35 -43.23 20.40
N SER A 22 31.73 -44.34 21.01
CA SER A 22 31.36 -45.70 20.60
C SER A 22 30.67 -46.42 21.77
N ASN A 23 30.05 -47.58 21.49
CA ASN A 23 29.43 -48.43 22.51
C ASN A 23 30.44 -48.91 23.58
N LYS A 24 31.74 -48.89 23.28
CA LYS A 24 32.83 -49.24 24.20
C LYS A 24 33.41 -48.03 24.97
N GLY A 25 32.84 -46.84 24.79
CA GLY A 25 33.33 -45.59 25.38
C GLY A 25 33.95 -44.64 24.36
N ILE A 26 34.78 -43.72 24.84
CA ILE A 26 35.45 -42.70 24.01
C ILE A 26 36.66 -43.33 23.31
N VAL A 27 36.65 -43.36 21.98
CA VAL A 27 37.70 -43.95 21.14
C VAL A 27 38.30 -42.90 20.21
N LYS A 28 39.55 -43.11 19.77
CA LYS A 28 40.19 -42.28 18.74
C LYS A 28 39.90 -42.84 17.36
N ILE A 29 39.47 -41.98 16.44
CA ILE A 29 39.14 -42.35 15.06
C ILE A 29 39.71 -41.33 14.08
N CYS A 30 40.14 -41.78 12.90
CA CYS A 30 40.52 -40.88 11.82
C CYS A 30 39.29 -40.28 11.13
N GLU A 31 39.45 -39.13 10.49
CA GLU A 31 38.39 -38.42 9.79
C GLU A 31 37.68 -39.29 8.73
N HIS A 32 38.44 -40.09 7.99
CA HIS A 32 37.90 -40.99 6.97
C HIS A 32 36.99 -42.09 7.56
N CYS A 33 37.36 -42.69 8.69
CA CYS A 33 36.50 -43.68 9.33
C CYS A 33 35.28 -43.04 10.02
N ALA A 34 35.40 -41.79 10.48
CA ALA A 34 34.29 -41.07 11.08
C ALA A 34 33.21 -40.70 10.06
N SER A 35 33.58 -40.33 8.83
CA SER A 35 32.62 -39.99 7.78
C SER A 35 31.85 -41.20 7.24
N ILE A 36 32.51 -42.35 7.11
CA ILE A 36 31.88 -43.59 6.61
C ILE A 36 30.87 -44.13 7.62
N GLU A 37 31.26 -44.20 8.90
CA GLU A 37 30.44 -44.85 9.95
C GLU A 37 29.60 -43.87 10.76
N HIS A 38 29.70 -42.57 10.46
CA HIS A 38 28.93 -41.53 11.13
C HIS A 38 29.14 -41.50 12.66
N PHE A 39 30.38 -41.72 13.10
CA PHE A 39 30.70 -41.62 14.52
C PHE A 39 30.60 -40.16 15.00
N PRO A 40 29.90 -39.87 16.11
CA PRO A 40 29.79 -38.52 16.64
C PRO A 40 31.13 -38.07 17.22
N ILE A 41 31.72 -37.03 16.63
CA ILE A 41 33.02 -36.47 17.03
C ILE A 41 32.83 -35.42 18.14
N ILE A 42 33.55 -35.60 19.25
CA ILE A 42 33.65 -34.62 20.32
C ILE A 42 34.75 -33.61 19.96
N LYS A 43 34.35 -32.39 19.56
CA LYS A 43 35.28 -31.27 19.38
C LYS A 43 35.44 -30.56 20.72
N LYS A 44 36.70 -30.39 21.17
CA LYS A 44 36.97 -29.50 22.31
C LYS A 44 36.59 -28.08 21.89
N PRO A 45 35.80 -27.35 22.69
CA PRO A 45 35.52 -25.94 22.40
C PRO A 45 36.84 -25.18 22.36
N VAL A 46 37.02 -24.39 21.29
CA VAL A 46 38.21 -23.56 21.10
C VAL A 46 38.18 -22.47 22.19
N GLU A 47 39.34 -22.11 22.77
CA GLU A 47 39.43 -21.15 23.90
C GLU A 47 38.73 -19.81 23.62
N ASN A 48 38.57 -19.44 22.34
CA ASN A 48 37.86 -18.23 21.91
C ASN A 48 36.32 -18.33 21.98
N GLN A 49 35.75 -19.51 22.21
CA GLN A 49 34.31 -19.72 22.42
C GLN A 49 33.92 -19.70 23.90
N ALA A 50 34.90 -19.73 24.81
CA ALA A 50 34.70 -19.44 26.23
C ALA A 50 34.73 -17.92 26.46
N ILE A 51 33.89 -17.16 25.74
CA ILE A 51 33.62 -15.78 26.13
C ILE A 51 32.88 -15.90 27.46
N PRO A 52 33.45 -15.49 28.61
CA PRO A 52 32.67 -15.43 29.83
C PRO A 52 31.50 -14.52 29.51
N GLN A 53 30.27 -14.99 29.75
CA GLN A 53 29.11 -14.12 29.70
C GLN A 53 29.33 -13.03 30.76
N ARG A 54 29.97 -11.93 30.35
CA ARG A 54 30.02 -10.69 31.11
C ARG A 54 28.56 -10.40 31.40
N GLN A 55 28.19 -10.44 32.67
CA GLN A 55 26.86 -10.11 33.10
C GLN A 55 26.61 -8.67 32.65
N VAL A 56 25.89 -8.54 31.55
CA VAL A 56 25.61 -7.25 30.93
C VAL A 56 24.77 -6.49 31.94
N SER A 57 25.31 -5.40 32.47
CA SER A 57 24.61 -4.54 33.41
C SER A 57 23.28 -4.10 32.79
N VAL A 58 22.24 -3.95 33.62
CA VAL A 58 20.93 -3.42 33.19
C VAL A 58 21.11 -2.10 32.41
N LYS A 59 22.11 -1.29 32.78
CA LYS A 59 22.48 -0.06 32.09
C LYS A 59 23.00 -0.31 30.66
N ASP A 60 23.88 -1.29 30.47
CA ASP A 60 24.37 -1.67 29.12
C ASP A 60 23.26 -2.26 28.25
N ARG A 61 22.29 -2.98 28.85
CA ARG A 61 21.11 -3.47 28.14
C ARG A 61 20.23 -2.32 27.65
N LEU A 62 19.97 -1.33 28.50
CA LEU A 62 19.20 -0.13 28.13
C LEU A 62 19.92 0.70 27.06
N ASP A 63 21.24 0.88 27.16
CA ASP A 63 22.02 1.62 26.16
C ASP A 63 22.02 0.92 24.79
N ARG A 64 22.00 -0.42 24.74
CA ARG A 64 21.86 -1.16 23.48
C ARG A 64 20.47 -1.01 22.87
N MET A 65 19.41 -1.02 23.69
CA MET A 65 18.04 -0.80 23.20
C MET A 65 17.87 0.64 22.68
N ASN A 66 18.41 1.63 23.38
CA ASN A 66 18.35 3.02 22.95
C ASN A 66 19.17 3.30 21.68
N ARG A 67 20.31 2.64 21.48
CA ARG A 67 21.09 2.77 20.22
C ARG A 67 20.37 2.13 19.03
N ALA A 68 19.63 1.04 19.24
CA ALA A 68 18.81 0.45 18.19
C ALA A 68 17.65 1.38 17.76
N SER A 69 17.11 2.17 18.70
CA SER A 69 16.08 3.18 18.40
C SER A 69 16.65 4.46 17.77
N ALA A 70 17.86 4.88 18.12
CA ALA A 70 18.48 6.11 17.56
C ALA A 70 18.89 5.99 16.07
N VAL A 71 19.09 4.77 15.56
CA VAL A 71 19.35 4.54 14.12
C VAL A 71 18.07 4.63 13.28
N GLN A 72 16.88 4.55 13.89
CA GLN A 72 15.59 4.72 13.22
C GLN A 72 15.09 6.17 13.21
N GLU A 73 15.79 7.11 13.85
CA GLU A 73 15.55 8.55 13.70
C GLU A 73 16.32 9.16 12.51
N ILE A 74 16.64 8.34 11.50
CA ILE A 74 16.80 8.85 10.13
C ILE A 74 15.41 9.31 9.69
N ASN A 75 15.10 10.52 10.14
CA ASN A 75 14.05 11.45 9.77
C ASN A 75 12.90 10.84 8.97
N LEU A 76 11.80 10.51 9.64
CA LEU A 76 10.47 10.50 9.02
C LEU A 76 10.27 11.71 8.07
N ARG A 77 10.86 12.86 8.42
CA ARG A 77 10.91 14.05 7.56
C ARG A 77 11.67 13.85 6.24
N GLU A 78 12.78 13.13 6.22
CA GLU A 78 13.55 12.84 5.01
C GLU A 78 12.84 11.80 4.14
N LEU A 79 12.16 10.81 4.74
CA LEU A 79 11.29 9.88 4.00
C LEU A 79 10.08 10.59 3.37
N ILE A 80 9.45 11.51 4.11
CA ILE A 80 8.38 12.37 3.59
C ILE A 80 8.89 13.28 2.47
N ASP A 81 10.04 13.93 2.66
CA ASP A 81 10.63 14.85 1.68
C ASP A 81 11.13 14.13 0.41
N LYS A 82 11.66 12.91 0.52
CA LYS A 82 12.00 12.07 -0.65
C LYS A 82 10.75 11.74 -1.47
N ASN A 83 9.66 11.36 -0.80
CA ASN A 83 8.37 11.09 -1.46
C ASN A 83 7.74 12.34 -2.11
N LEU A 84 7.84 13.50 -1.47
CA LEU A 84 7.31 14.76 -2.02
C LEU A 84 8.15 15.25 -3.21
N LYS A 85 9.48 15.09 -3.17
CA LYS A 85 10.36 15.47 -4.30
C LYS A 85 10.20 14.56 -5.52
N ALA A 86 9.92 13.27 -5.32
CA ALA A 86 9.64 12.34 -6.41
C ALA A 86 8.31 12.65 -7.13
N LYS A 87 7.32 13.20 -6.41
CA LYS A 87 6.01 13.61 -6.95
C LYS A 87 5.98 15.06 -7.43
N ARG A 88 7.05 15.57 -8.04
CA ARG A 88 6.98 16.87 -8.74
C ARG A 88 6.00 16.74 -9.89
N MET A 89 4.78 17.22 -9.66
CA MET A 89 3.74 17.33 -10.68
C MET A 89 4.31 18.11 -11.86
N GLN A 90 4.22 17.53 -13.06
CA GLN A 90 4.62 18.19 -14.28
C GLN A 90 3.74 19.44 -14.45
N ASN A 91 4.37 20.60 -14.61
CA ASN A 91 3.65 21.84 -14.83
C ASN A 91 3.43 22.02 -16.33
N TYR A 92 2.17 21.96 -16.76
CA TYR A 92 1.79 22.17 -18.14
C TYR A 92 1.22 23.59 -18.28
N PRO A 93 1.97 24.54 -18.88
CA PRO A 93 1.55 25.94 -18.93
C PRO A 93 0.23 26.15 -19.70
N ASP A 94 -0.08 25.27 -20.66
CA ASP A 94 -1.26 25.36 -21.51
C ASP A 94 -2.54 24.83 -20.83
N LEU A 95 -2.40 24.00 -19.79
CA LEU A 95 -3.53 23.42 -19.05
C LEU A 95 -3.88 24.26 -17.83
N ILE A 96 -5.13 24.15 -17.41
CA ILE A 96 -5.62 24.69 -16.15
C ILE A 96 -4.82 24.07 -15.00
N ASP A 97 -4.51 24.89 -14.00
CA ASP A 97 -3.80 24.42 -12.81
C ASP A 97 -4.61 23.31 -12.14
N ASN A 98 -3.93 22.22 -11.77
CA ASN A 98 -4.56 21.04 -11.17
C ASN A 98 -5.65 20.39 -12.05
N PHE A 99 -5.50 20.38 -13.38
CA PHE A 99 -6.44 19.71 -14.30
C PHE A 99 -6.83 18.28 -13.87
N HIS A 100 -5.87 17.54 -13.29
CA HIS A 100 -6.08 16.17 -12.80
C HIS A 100 -7.16 16.09 -11.70
N TRP A 101 -7.24 17.07 -10.80
CA TRP A 101 -8.32 17.14 -9.79
C TRP A 101 -9.69 17.43 -10.43
N THR A 102 -9.73 18.27 -11.46
CA THR A 102 -10.95 18.56 -12.21
C THR A 102 -11.49 17.28 -12.85
N ILE A 103 -10.61 16.51 -13.51
CA ILE A 103 -10.93 15.20 -14.10
C ILE A 103 -11.48 14.25 -13.05
N GLN A 104 -10.77 14.07 -11.92
CA GLN A 104 -11.21 13.19 -10.83
C GLN A 104 -12.59 13.61 -10.29
N ARG A 105 -12.80 14.91 -10.08
CA ARG A 105 -14.07 15.44 -9.54
C ARG A 105 -15.24 15.14 -10.48
N ILE A 106 -15.08 15.38 -11.78
CA ILE A 106 -16.12 15.12 -12.79
C ILE A 106 -16.41 13.62 -12.87
N ARG A 107 -15.37 12.79 -12.90
CA ARG A 107 -15.51 11.34 -12.94
C ARG A 107 -16.32 10.83 -11.75
N ARG A 108 -15.98 11.27 -10.54
CA ARG A 108 -16.70 10.92 -9.30
C ARG A 108 -18.14 11.46 -9.30
N ALA A 109 -18.36 12.66 -9.81
CA ALA A 109 -19.71 13.23 -9.94
C ALA A 109 -20.60 12.39 -10.88
N ARG A 110 -20.02 11.82 -11.94
CA ARG A 110 -20.69 10.89 -12.86
C ARG A 110 -20.77 9.45 -12.34
N LYS A 111 -20.15 9.15 -11.19
CA LYS A 111 -20.08 7.80 -10.57
C LYS A 111 -19.57 6.71 -11.52
N ILE A 112 -18.65 7.04 -12.42
CA ILE A 112 -18.01 6.08 -13.34
C ILE A 112 -16.67 5.59 -12.77
N THR A 113 -16.38 4.31 -12.94
CA THR A 113 -15.09 3.73 -12.55
C THR A 113 -13.98 4.16 -13.51
N ARG A 114 -12.72 3.91 -13.15
CA ARG A 114 -11.57 4.22 -14.04
C ARG A 114 -11.63 3.38 -15.32
N GLU A 115 -11.99 2.10 -15.21
CA GLU A 115 -12.23 1.22 -16.36
C GLU A 115 -13.33 1.71 -17.29
N GLN A 116 -14.47 2.14 -16.74
CA GLN A 116 -15.57 2.66 -17.56
C GLN A 116 -15.17 3.96 -18.25
N PHE A 117 -14.43 4.80 -17.53
CA PHE A 117 -13.91 6.05 -18.07
C PHE A 117 -12.86 5.79 -19.18
N SER A 118 -11.94 4.85 -18.99
CA SER A 118 -10.91 4.47 -19.97
C SER A 118 -11.54 3.89 -21.25
N LYS A 119 -12.54 3.02 -21.10
CA LYS A 119 -13.37 2.51 -22.20
C LYS A 119 -14.10 3.64 -22.93
N GLY A 120 -14.62 4.63 -22.20
CA GLY A 120 -15.33 5.78 -22.76
C GLY A 120 -14.47 6.73 -23.59
N ILE A 121 -13.18 6.85 -23.26
CA ILE A 121 -12.21 7.67 -24.03
C ILE A 121 -11.39 6.85 -25.03
N CYS A 122 -11.57 5.52 -25.08
CA CYS A 122 -10.77 4.58 -25.87
C CYS A 122 -9.27 4.71 -25.61
N GLU A 123 -8.87 4.72 -24.34
CA GLU A 123 -7.47 4.74 -23.87
C GLU A 123 -7.26 3.64 -22.83
N PRO A 124 -6.03 3.14 -22.63
CA PRO A 124 -5.75 2.17 -21.57
C PRO A 124 -5.94 2.80 -20.19
N GLU A 125 -6.28 1.97 -19.20
CA GLU A 125 -6.51 2.42 -17.83
C GLU A 125 -5.25 3.01 -17.17
N SER A 126 -4.07 2.51 -17.53
CA SER A 126 -2.79 3.07 -17.09
C SER A 126 -2.65 4.56 -17.42
N ASN A 127 -3.07 4.96 -18.63
CA ASN A 127 -3.06 6.37 -19.04
C ASN A 127 -4.01 7.22 -18.20
N VAL A 128 -5.21 6.70 -17.92
CA VAL A 128 -6.17 7.38 -17.04
C VAL A 128 -5.60 7.55 -15.64
N ARG A 129 -4.95 6.52 -15.07
CA ARG A 129 -4.33 6.57 -13.74
C ARG A 129 -3.23 7.63 -13.69
N MET A 130 -2.35 7.68 -14.69
CA MET A 130 -1.30 8.71 -14.79
C MET A 130 -1.89 10.12 -14.89
N ILE A 131 -2.93 10.29 -15.71
CA ILE A 131 -3.59 11.60 -15.88
C ILE A 131 -4.27 12.06 -14.59
N GLU A 132 -4.94 11.16 -13.88
CA GLU A 132 -5.50 11.46 -12.56
C GLU A 132 -4.42 11.80 -11.52
N GLN A 133 -3.19 11.32 -11.70
CA GLN A 133 -2.03 11.69 -10.87
C GLN A 133 -1.37 13.00 -11.33
N GLY A 134 -1.81 13.60 -12.43
CA GLY A 134 -1.25 14.83 -12.98
C GLY A 134 -0.06 14.63 -13.92
N ILE A 135 0.15 13.40 -14.42
CA ILE A 135 1.21 13.05 -15.36
C ILE A 135 0.57 12.75 -16.72
N LEU A 136 0.97 13.48 -17.77
CA LEU A 136 0.54 13.17 -19.14
C LEU A 136 1.55 12.22 -19.81
N PRO A 137 1.16 10.98 -20.15
CA PRO A 137 2.04 10.07 -20.87
C PRO A 137 2.35 10.64 -22.25
N GLY A 138 3.64 10.66 -22.61
CA GLY A 138 4.10 11.09 -23.93
C GLY A 138 3.91 12.57 -24.26
N ASN A 139 3.44 13.41 -23.31
CA ASN A 139 3.07 14.81 -23.54
C ASN A 139 2.01 14.99 -24.67
N ASP A 140 1.22 13.96 -24.93
CA ASP A 140 0.28 13.93 -26.04
C ASP A 140 -1.05 14.62 -25.66
N TYR A 141 -1.23 15.84 -26.16
CA TYR A 141 -2.47 16.60 -26.04
C TYR A 141 -3.70 15.94 -26.69
N LYS A 142 -3.51 14.86 -27.45
CA LYS A 142 -4.59 14.07 -28.04
C LYS A 142 -5.51 13.49 -26.97
N ILE A 143 -4.93 13.02 -25.86
CA ILE A 143 -5.70 12.41 -24.77
C ILE A 143 -6.55 13.48 -24.07
N ILE A 144 -5.99 14.68 -23.86
CA ILE A 144 -6.74 15.82 -23.31
C ILE A 144 -7.95 16.15 -24.19
N ASN A 145 -7.81 16.19 -25.51
CA ASN A 145 -8.94 16.45 -26.41
C ASN A 145 -10.05 15.38 -26.30
N LYS A 146 -9.66 14.10 -26.16
CA LYS A 146 -10.62 13.00 -25.94
C LYS A 146 -11.35 13.17 -24.61
N ILE A 147 -10.61 13.52 -23.55
CA ILE A 147 -11.17 13.79 -22.23
C ILE A 147 -12.15 14.97 -22.27
N GLU A 148 -11.74 16.09 -22.86
CA GLU A 148 -12.56 17.29 -23.04
C GLU A 148 -13.85 16.96 -23.82
N SER A 149 -13.76 16.14 -24.86
CA SER A 149 -14.91 15.69 -25.65
C SER A 149 -15.86 14.78 -24.85
N TYR A 150 -15.33 13.82 -24.10
CA TYR A 150 -16.13 12.87 -23.32
C TYR A 150 -16.81 13.53 -22.11
N MET A 151 -16.08 14.42 -21.43
CA MET A 151 -16.59 15.11 -20.23
C MET A 151 -17.35 16.40 -20.57
N GLY A 152 -17.13 17.00 -21.74
CA GLY A 152 -17.71 18.28 -22.12
C GLY A 152 -17.14 19.46 -21.32
N VAL A 153 -15.82 19.46 -21.08
CA VAL A 153 -15.10 20.53 -20.35
C VAL A 153 -13.95 21.08 -21.16
N ALA A 154 -13.61 22.32 -20.86
CA ALA A 154 -12.32 22.90 -21.22
C ALA A 154 -11.33 22.66 -20.06
N LEU A 155 -10.25 21.94 -20.35
CA LEU A 155 -9.10 21.75 -19.46
C LEU A 155 -7.92 22.67 -19.82
N ARG A 156 -8.00 23.36 -20.96
CA ARG A 156 -7.00 24.34 -21.44
C ARG A 156 -7.25 25.73 -20.87
N LYS A 157 -6.17 26.49 -20.62
CA LYS A 157 -6.27 27.90 -20.20
C LYS A 157 -6.72 28.78 -21.37
N PRO A 158 -7.73 29.65 -21.18
CA PRO A 158 -8.16 30.56 -22.23
C PRO A 158 -7.01 31.49 -22.63
N GLY A 159 -6.71 31.57 -23.93
CA GLY A 159 -5.68 32.46 -24.48
C GLY A 159 -4.29 31.85 -24.70
N THR A 160 -4.05 30.60 -24.27
CA THR A 160 -2.72 29.96 -24.42
C THR A 160 -2.67 28.95 -25.57
N SER A 161 -3.79 28.28 -25.87
CA SER A 161 -3.84 27.33 -26.98
C SER A 161 -4.04 28.05 -28.32
N GLY A 162 -3.09 27.90 -29.26
CA GLY A 162 -3.20 28.36 -30.65
C GLY A 162 -4.26 27.62 -31.49
N PHE A 163 -5.24 26.98 -30.84
CA PHE A 163 -6.41 26.37 -31.47
C PHE A 163 -7.63 27.21 -31.09
N PRO A 164 -8.55 27.47 -32.04
CA PRO A 164 -9.73 28.29 -31.77
C PRO A 164 -10.52 27.67 -30.61
N ASN A 165 -10.61 28.41 -29.51
CA ASN A 165 -11.52 28.10 -28.42
C ASN A 165 -12.91 27.95 -29.02
N THR A 166 -13.42 26.72 -29.13
CA THR A 166 -14.85 26.54 -29.28
C THR A 166 -15.45 26.93 -27.95
N ASP A 167 -16.09 28.09 -27.93
CA ASP A 167 -16.80 28.65 -26.78
C ASP A 167 -17.76 27.63 -26.18
N VAL A 168 -17.28 26.88 -25.19
CA VAL A 168 -18.11 26.03 -24.35
C VAL A 168 -17.79 26.40 -22.91
N GLN A 169 -18.19 27.62 -22.53
CA GLN A 169 -18.50 27.93 -21.13
C GLN A 169 -19.76 27.18 -20.70
N LYS A 170 -19.80 25.85 -20.81
CA LYS A 170 -20.77 25.07 -20.06
C LYS A 170 -20.24 24.99 -18.63
N ARG A 171 -20.65 25.96 -17.80
CA ARG A 171 -20.76 25.70 -16.36
C ARG A 171 -21.49 24.37 -16.23
N TYR A 172 -20.89 23.39 -15.56
CA TYR A 172 -21.62 22.20 -15.13
C TYR A 172 -22.77 22.64 -14.24
N VAL A 173 -23.93 22.88 -14.83
CA VAL A 173 -25.20 22.74 -14.14
C VAL A 173 -25.35 21.24 -13.98
N LEU A 174 -25.27 20.77 -12.75
CA LEU A 174 -25.51 19.37 -12.41
C LEU A 174 -26.95 19.06 -12.86
N ASP A 175 -27.09 18.40 -13.99
CA ASP A 175 -28.41 18.11 -14.55
C ASP A 175 -29.01 16.95 -13.73
N ASN A 176 -29.89 17.32 -12.79
CA ASN A 176 -30.61 16.41 -11.90
C ASN A 176 -31.70 15.59 -12.65
N SER A 177 -31.69 15.61 -13.98
CA SER A 177 -32.67 14.94 -14.86
C SER A 177 -32.61 13.41 -14.80
N LEU A 178 -31.57 12.83 -14.19
CA LEU A 178 -31.45 11.39 -13.94
C LEU A 178 -31.95 10.94 -12.56
N ILE A 179 -32.50 11.85 -11.74
CA ILE A 179 -33.23 11.49 -10.52
C ILE A 179 -34.55 10.87 -10.96
N THR A 180 -34.75 9.57 -10.69
CA THR A 180 -36.01 8.88 -11.00
C THR A 180 -37.17 9.55 -10.27
N GLU A 181 -38.35 9.63 -10.90
CA GLU A 181 -39.56 10.25 -10.29
C GLU A 181 -39.89 9.70 -8.89
N ARG A 182 -39.48 8.47 -8.59
CA ARG A 182 -39.57 7.85 -7.25
C ARG A 182 -38.78 8.59 -6.16
N GLU A 183 -37.62 9.17 -6.47
CA GLU A 183 -36.81 9.93 -5.51
C GLU A 183 -37.33 11.36 -5.32
N LEU A 184 -37.98 11.92 -6.35
CA LEU A 184 -38.61 13.24 -6.29
C LEU A 184 -39.85 13.27 -5.40
N GLN A 185 -40.64 12.18 -5.37
CA GLN A 185 -41.76 12.05 -4.44
C GLN A 185 -41.34 11.91 -2.98
N LYS A 186 -40.07 11.57 -2.71
CA LYS A 186 -39.46 11.58 -1.36
C LYS A 186 -38.88 12.94 -0.95
N LYS A 187 -39.14 14.02 -1.70
CA LYS A 187 -38.85 15.37 -1.21
C LYS A 187 -39.91 15.74 -0.18
N MET A 188 -39.57 15.58 1.09
CA MET A 188 -40.29 16.22 2.18
C MET A 188 -40.16 17.74 1.99
N ASN A 189 -41.26 18.41 1.66
CA ASN A 189 -41.33 19.86 1.65
C ASN A 189 -41.21 20.34 3.10
N PHE A 190 -40.02 20.82 3.47
CA PHE A 190 -39.78 21.37 4.78
C PHE A 190 -40.17 22.85 4.80
N ASP A 191 -41.34 23.14 5.36
CA ASP A 191 -41.70 24.52 5.65
C ASP A 191 -40.79 25.06 6.78
N ALA A 192 -40.11 26.18 6.50
CA ALA A 192 -39.22 26.85 7.45
C ALA A 192 -39.85 27.21 8.82
N PRO A 193 -41.16 27.52 8.95
CA PRO A 193 -41.75 27.76 10.28
C PRO A 193 -42.04 26.49 11.07
N THR A 194 -42.37 25.36 10.42
CA THR A 194 -42.69 24.10 11.10
C THR A 194 -41.43 23.41 11.62
N THR A 195 -40.33 23.48 10.86
CA THR A 195 -39.02 22.92 11.28
C THR A 195 -38.45 23.54 12.56
N LYS A 196 -38.79 24.80 12.88
CA LYS A 196 -38.33 25.48 14.11
C LYS A 196 -39.09 25.05 15.37
N GLN A 197 -40.28 24.45 15.23
CA GLN A 197 -41.13 24.06 16.36
C GLN A 197 -41.03 22.56 16.72
N LEU A 198 -40.35 21.76 15.90
CA LEU A 198 -40.19 20.32 16.14
C LEU A 198 -39.29 20.06 17.35
N LYS A 199 -39.83 19.35 18.34
CA LYS A 199 -39.05 18.88 19.49
C LYS A 199 -38.44 17.51 19.20
N ILE A 200 -37.44 17.15 20.02
CA ILE A 200 -36.75 15.85 19.93
C ILE A 200 -37.73 14.67 20.15
N SER A 201 -38.82 14.87 20.90
CA SER A 201 -39.92 13.92 21.04
C SER A 201 -40.58 13.60 19.70
N ASP A 202 -40.88 14.64 18.92
CA ASP A 202 -41.64 14.56 17.68
C ASP A 202 -40.81 13.84 16.60
N LEU A 203 -39.49 14.06 16.60
CA LEU A 203 -38.55 13.36 15.72
C LEU A 203 -38.45 11.86 16.04
N ARG A 204 -38.56 11.47 17.32
CA ARG A 204 -38.56 10.05 17.72
C ARG A 204 -39.84 9.35 17.27
N GLU A 205 -40.99 10.03 17.37
CA GLU A 205 -42.27 9.50 16.90
C GLU A 205 -42.33 9.37 15.38
N MET A 206 -41.84 10.36 14.63
CA MET A 206 -41.75 10.27 13.18
C MET A 206 -40.85 9.11 12.73
N LYS A 207 -39.70 8.91 13.40
CA LYS A 207 -38.81 7.78 13.12
C LYS A 207 -39.47 6.44 13.44
N LYS A 208 -40.30 6.36 14.49
CA LYS A 208 -41.04 5.16 14.86
C LYS A 208 -42.13 4.84 13.84
N LYS A 209 -42.96 5.83 13.46
CA LYS A 209 -43.98 5.68 12.40
C LYS A 209 -43.37 5.25 11.07
N TYR A 210 -42.25 5.86 10.65
CA TYR A 210 -41.59 5.48 9.40
C TYR A 210 -41.05 4.04 9.42
N LYS A 211 -40.58 3.55 10.58
CA LYS A 211 -40.15 2.15 10.77
C LYS A 211 -41.33 1.18 10.71
N GLU A 212 -42.46 1.55 11.29
CA GLU A 212 -43.70 0.75 11.28
C GLU A 212 -44.33 0.69 9.88
N GLU A 213 -44.31 1.79 9.12
CA GLU A 213 -44.88 1.86 7.77
C GLU A 213 -43.99 1.22 6.69
N ASN A 214 -42.66 1.30 6.79
CA ASN A 214 -41.74 0.82 5.75
C ASN A 214 -40.96 -0.46 6.10
N GLY A 215 -41.21 -1.08 7.27
CA GLY A 215 -40.83 -2.46 7.55
C GLY A 215 -39.34 -2.83 7.46
N GLN A 216 -38.41 -1.87 7.40
CA GLN A 216 -36.98 -2.13 7.34
C GLN A 216 -36.19 -1.27 8.32
N GLU A 217 -35.32 -1.93 9.07
CA GLU A 217 -34.20 -1.27 9.73
C GLU A 217 -33.30 -0.69 8.65
N ASN A 218 -33.33 0.64 8.47
CA ASN A 218 -32.21 1.32 7.84
C ASN A 218 -30.97 1.03 8.70
N LYS A 219 -30.12 0.09 8.25
CA LYS A 219 -28.75 -0.04 8.77
C LYS A 219 -28.14 1.37 8.76
N PRO A 220 -27.46 1.81 9.84
CA PRO A 220 -26.77 3.08 9.81
C PRO A 220 -25.85 3.08 8.59
N VAL A 221 -25.98 4.09 7.72
CA VAL A 221 -25.05 4.38 6.64
C VAL A 221 -23.76 4.87 7.30
N ASN A 222 -23.02 3.91 7.85
CA ASN A 222 -21.69 4.05 8.42
C ASN A 222 -21.04 2.66 8.51
N SER A 223 -21.15 1.90 7.41
CA SER A 223 -20.26 0.80 7.11
C SER A 223 -19.70 1.10 5.73
N TRP A 224 -18.58 1.83 5.70
CA TRP A 224 -17.70 1.81 4.54
C TRP A 224 -17.05 0.44 4.55
N GLU A 225 -17.77 -0.58 4.07
CA GLU A 225 -17.10 -1.72 3.47
C GLU A 225 -16.67 -1.23 2.10
N GLU A 226 -15.54 -0.50 2.08
CA GLU A 226 -14.70 -0.44 0.90
C GLU A 226 -14.31 -1.90 0.62
N GLU A 227 -15.04 -2.53 -0.28
CA GLU A 227 -14.61 -3.77 -0.89
C GLU A 227 -13.40 -3.39 -1.77
N TYR A 228 -12.24 -3.30 -1.12
CA TYR A 228 -10.96 -3.25 -1.80
C TYR A 228 -10.92 -4.45 -2.73
N SER A 229 -10.78 -4.22 -4.02
CA SER A 229 -10.50 -5.32 -4.95
C SER A 229 -9.23 -5.99 -4.45
N GLN A 230 -9.18 -7.32 -4.41
CA GLN A 230 -7.98 -8.07 -4.05
C GLN A 230 -6.76 -7.70 -4.93
N ASP A 231 -7.01 -7.05 -6.08
CA ASP A 231 -5.98 -6.51 -6.97
C ASP A 231 -5.28 -5.24 -6.42
N ASP A 232 -5.90 -4.49 -5.50
CA ASP A 232 -5.31 -3.29 -4.91
C ASP A 232 -4.26 -3.63 -3.84
N GLU A 233 -4.33 -4.82 -3.22
CA GLU A 233 -3.35 -5.30 -2.24
C GLU A 233 -2.08 -5.86 -2.90
N GLN A 234 -2.20 -6.56 -4.04
CA GLN A 234 -1.05 -7.16 -4.74
C GLN A 234 -0.03 -6.13 -5.27
N PHE A 235 -0.43 -4.88 -5.48
CA PHE A 235 0.44 -3.85 -6.03
C PHE A 235 1.36 -3.18 -4.99
N LEU A 236 1.07 -3.34 -3.69
CA LEU A 236 1.98 -2.86 -2.63
C LEU A 236 3.18 -3.80 -2.46
N ASP A 237 2.96 -5.11 -2.63
CA ASP A 237 4.02 -6.11 -2.49
C ASP A 237 4.98 -6.16 -3.70
N GLU A 238 4.50 -5.84 -4.92
CA GLU A 238 5.37 -5.79 -6.12
C GLU A 238 6.34 -4.59 -6.14
N GLN A 239 6.07 -3.51 -5.39
CA GLN A 239 7.03 -2.41 -5.26
C GLN A 239 8.17 -2.71 -4.29
N GLU A 240 7.99 -3.61 -3.31
CA GLU A 240 9.07 -4.03 -2.41
C GLU A 240 10.05 -5.00 -3.09
N GLN A 241 9.60 -5.83 -4.03
CA GLN A 241 10.49 -6.78 -4.71
C GLN A 241 11.45 -6.14 -5.72
N PHE A 242 11.16 -4.94 -6.23
CA PHE A 242 12.04 -4.26 -7.18
C PHE A 242 13.20 -3.50 -6.53
N GLU A 243 13.21 -3.34 -5.19
CA GLU A 243 14.31 -2.70 -4.46
C GLU A 243 15.32 -3.70 -3.86
N GLU A 244 15.09 -5.01 -3.95
CA GLU A 244 16.02 -6.04 -3.43
C GLU A 244 16.98 -6.63 -4.48
N GLU A 245 16.87 -6.27 -5.77
CA GLU A 245 17.70 -6.83 -6.85
C GLU A 245 18.73 -5.87 -7.50
N GLU A 246 19.05 -4.71 -6.90
CA GLU A 246 20.20 -3.87 -7.31
C GLU A 246 21.33 -3.77 -6.27
#